data_AF-A0A1I3BL97-F1
#
_entry.id   AF-A0A1I3BL97-F1
#
_cell.length_a   1.000
_cell.length_b   1.000
_cell.length_c   1.000
_cell.angle_alpha   90.00
_cell.angle_beta   90.00
_cell.angle_gamma   90.00
#
_symmetry.space_group_name_H-M   'P 1'
#
loop_
_entity.id
_entity.type
_entity.pdbx_description
1 polymer ?
#
loop_
_entity_poly.entity_id
_entity_poly.type
_entity_poly.pdbx_seq_one_letter_code
_entity_poly.pdbx_strand_id
1 'polypeptide(L)' 'MNFIQKSIEIKWPALLVEVVFLIGGILLLAAGIKMRKENKVSAAMSIVIGALIICISLYLLFWTIIVGDNA' A
#
# COMPACT_ATOMS: atom_id res chain seq x y z
N MET A 1 0.34 -24.39 -9.16
CA MET A 1 1.37 -24.18 -8.12
C MET A 1 2.65 -23.50 -8.62
N ASN A 2 2.99 -23.55 -9.91
CA ASN A 2 4.18 -22.85 -10.46
C ASN A 2 4.02 -21.33 -10.67
N PHE A 3 2.79 -20.79 -10.78
CA PHE A 3 2.55 -19.39 -11.15
C PHE A 3 2.89 -18.38 -10.05
N ILE A 4 2.49 -18.69 -8.80
CA ILE A 4 2.82 -17.86 -7.64
C ILE A 4 4.34 -17.80 -7.43
N GLN A 5 5.02 -18.93 -7.63
CA GLN A 5 6.46 -19.06 -7.44
C GLN A 5 7.25 -18.22 -8.47
N LYS A 6 6.84 -18.24 -9.74
CA LYS A 6 7.49 -17.50 -10.83
C LYS A 6 7.26 -15.99 -10.74
N SER A 7 6.06 -15.54 -10.36
CA SER A 7 5.78 -14.12 -10.09
C SER A 7 6.53 -13.59 -8.86
N ILE A 8 6.68 -14.41 -7.82
CA ILE A 8 7.46 -14.08 -6.62
C ILE A 8 8.95 -13.98 -6.94
N GLU A 9 9.52 -14.91 -7.73
CA GLU A 9 10.97 -14.92 -8.04
C GLU A 9 11.44 -13.70 -8.83
N ILE A 10 10.63 -13.16 -9.74
CA ILE A 10 11.04 -12.05 -10.63
C ILE A 10 10.70 -10.68 -10.02
N LYS A 11 9.64 -10.58 -9.20
CA LYS A 11 9.11 -9.30 -8.71
C LYS A 11 9.17 -9.13 -7.20
N TRP A 12 9.92 -9.97 -6.48
CA TRP A 12 10.07 -9.90 -5.03
C TRP A 12 10.47 -8.53 -4.47
N PRO A 13 11.42 -7.80 -5.09
CA PRO A 13 11.76 -6.46 -4.65
C PRO A 13 10.59 -5.48 -4.74
N ALA A 14 9.78 -5.59 -5.81
CA ALA A 14 8.63 -4.71 -6.01
C ALA A 14 7.50 -5.01 -5.02
N LEU A 15 7.22 -6.29 -4.77
CA LEU A 15 6.24 -6.74 -3.77
C LEU A 15 6.63 -6.29 -2.35
N LEU A 16 7.91 -6.37 -1.97
CA LEU A 16 8.37 -5.89 -0.67
C LEU A 16 8.18 -4.37 -0.52
N VAL A 17 8.47 -3.60 -1.57
CA VAL A 17 8.25 -2.14 -1.58
C VAL A 17 6.76 -1.83 -1.44
N GLU A 18 5.88 -2.51 -2.18
CA GLU A 18 4.42 -2.33 -2.09
C GLU A 18 3.90 -2.61 -0.68
N VAL A 19 4.37 -3.69 -0.04
CA VAL A 19 3.97 -4.04 1.34
C VAL A 19 4.42 -2.97 2.33
N VAL A 20 5.64 -2.44 2.20
CA VAL A 20 6.13 -1.34 3.05
C VAL A 20 5.28 -0.08 2.86
N PHE A 21 4.94 0.28 1.62
CA PHE A 21 4.05 1.41 1.34
C PHE A 21 2.65 1.21 1.94
N LEU A 22 2.13 -0.02 1.89
CA LEU A 22 0.82 -0.35 2.43
C LEU A 22 0.80 -0.24 3.97
N ILE A 23 1.86 -0.72 4.64
CA ILE A 23 2.07 -0.53 6.09
C ILE A 23 2.20 0.96 6.43
N GLY A 24 2.95 1.73 5.63
CA GLY A 24 3.10 3.17 5.78
C GLY A 24 1.76 3.92 5.67
N GLY A 25 0.92 3.54 4.70
CA GLY A 25 -0.43 4.08 4.55
C GLY A 25 -1.32 3.82 5.78
N ILE A 26 -1.26 2.61 6.35
CA ILE A 26 -2.01 2.26 7.57
C ILE A 26 -1.50 3.08 8.77
N LEU A 27 -0.18 3.25 8.91
CA LEU A 27 0.42 4.08 9.95
C LEU A 27 -0.02 5.54 9.84
N LEU A 28 -0.12 6.07 8.62
CA LEU A 28 -0.64 7.42 8.36
C LEU A 28 -2.11 7.57 8.78
N LEU A 29 -2.95 6.56 8.51
CA LEU A 29 -4.32 6.53 9.02
C LEU A 29 -4.36 6.53 10.55
N ALA A 30 -3.57 5.66 11.20
CA ALA A 30 -3.50 5.58 12.65
C ALA A 30 -2.99 6.89 13.28
N ALA A 31 -1.98 7.50 12.69
CA ALA A 31 -1.45 8.79 13.10
C ALA A 31 -2.48 9.90 12.94
N GLY A 32 -3.20 9.95 11.81
CA GLY A 32 -4.27 10.92 11.59
C GLY A 32 -5.42 10.78 12.59
N ILE A 33 -5.84 9.55 12.91
CA ILE A 33 -6.85 9.28 13.96
C ILE A 33 -6.36 9.77 15.33
N LYS A 34 -5.09 9.49 15.68
CA LYS A 34 -4.48 9.93 16.94
C LYS A 34 -4.39 11.45 17.03
N MET A 35 -4.01 12.12 15.95
CA MET A 35 -3.87 13.59 15.88
C MET A 35 -5.21 14.34 15.82
N ARG A 36 -6.34 13.65 15.64
CA ARG A 36 -7.68 14.26 15.52
C ARG A 36 -8.06 15.14 16.72
N LYS A 37 -7.52 14.85 17.91
CA LYS A 37 -7.75 15.64 19.13
C LYS A 37 -6.97 16.95 19.16
N GLU A 38 -5.80 17.02 18.55
CA GLU A 38 -4.92 18.20 18.62
C GLU A 38 -5.06 19.10 17.40
N ASN A 39 -5.05 18.52 16.20
CA ASN A 39 -5.11 19.30 14.97
C ASN A 39 -5.99 18.62 13.92
N LYS A 40 -7.21 19.12 13.76
CA LYS A 40 -8.21 18.59 12.84
C LYS A 40 -7.75 18.62 11.37
N VAL A 41 -7.00 19.65 10.97
CA VAL A 41 -6.52 19.80 9.59
C VAL A 41 -5.42 18.79 9.30
N SER A 42 -4.44 18.68 10.20
CA SER A 42 -3.36 17.69 10.06
C SER A 42 -3.90 16.26 10.12
N ALA A 43 -4.89 16.00 10.98
CA ALA A 43 -5.55 14.70 11.06
C ALA A 43 -6.26 14.34 9.75
N ALA A 44 -7.01 15.29 9.17
CA ALA A 44 -7.68 15.08 7.89
C ALA A 44 -6.66 14.84 6.76
N MET A 45 -5.57 15.62 6.71
CA MET A 45 -4.51 15.41 5.72
C MET A 45 -3.85 14.03 5.84
N SER A 46 -3.47 13.61 7.05
CA SER A 46 -2.88 12.29 7.26
C SER A 46 -3.82 11.15 6.89
N ILE A 47 -5.13 11.30 7.15
CA ILE A 47 -6.14 10.31 6.77
C ILE A 47 -6.30 10.25 5.25
N VAL A 48 -6.39 11.40 4.57
CA VAL A 48 -6.55 11.47 3.11
C VAL A 48 -5.31 10.92 2.40
N ILE A 49 -4.11 11.31 2.84
CA ILE A 49 -2.84 10.83 2.28
C ILE A 49 -2.68 9.33 2.52
N GLY A 50 -2.94 8.86 3.75
CA GLY A 50 -2.89 7.42 4.07
C GLY A 50 -3.86 6.59 3.23
N ALA A 51 -5.09 7.08 3.05
CA ALA A 51 -6.09 6.43 2.19
C ALA A 51 -5.66 6.38 0.72
N LEU A 52 -5.11 7.47 0.17
CA LEU A 52 -4.58 7.51 -1.19
C LEU A 52 -3.44 6.51 -1.39
N ILE A 53 -2.49 6.46 -0.46
CA ILE A 53 -1.37 5.52 -0.52
C ILE A 53 -1.88 4.08 -0.51
N ILE A 54 -2.84 3.74 0.36
CA ILE A 54 -3.42 2.39 0.41
C ILE A 54 -4.11 2.04 -0.91
N CYS A 55 -4.91 2.95 -1.48
CA CYS A 55 -5.57 2.72 -2.77
C CYS A 55 -4.57 2.49 -3.90
N ILE A 56 -3.51 3.30 -3.98
CA ILE A 56 -2.46 3.17 -4.99
C ILE A 56 -1.69 1.87 -4.80
N SER A 57 -1.31 1.53 -3.57
CA SER A 57 -0.61 0.27 -3.27
C SER A 57 -1.47 -0.95 -3.61
N LEU A 58 -2.77 -0.93 -3.29
CA LEU A 58 -3.69 -2.02 -3.65
C LEU A 58 -3.83 -2.15 -5.17
N TYR A 59 -3.92 -1.03 -5.89
CA TYR A 59 -4.00 -1.03 -7.35
C TYR A 59 -2.73 -1.62 -7.97
N LEU A 60 -1.55 -1.19 -7.51
CA LEU A 60 -0.27 -1.71 -7.98
C LEU A 60 -0.11 -3.20 -7.68
N LEU A 61 -0.48 -3.63 -6.47
CA LEU A 61 -0.41 -5.02 -6.07
C LEU A 61 -1.36 -5.90 -6.89
N PHE A 62 -2.58 -5.42 -7.17
CA PHE A 62 -3.53 -6.08 -8.06
C PHE A 62 -2.98 -6.18 -9.49
N TRP A 63 -2.39 -5.11 -10.01
CA TRP A 63 -1.74 -5.08 -11.32
C TRP A 63 -0.54 -6.04 -11.38
N THR A 64 0.30 -6.07 -10.34
CA THR A 64 1.46 -6.95 -10.23
C THR A 64 1.03 -8.41 -10.26
N ILE A 65 -0.08 -8.76 -9.60
CA ILE A 65 -0.65 -10.11 -9.60
C ILE A 65 -1.24 -10.47 -10.97
N ILE A 66 -2.06 -9.60 -11.57
CA ILE A 66 -2.77 -9.88 -12.83
C ILE A 66 -1.85 -9.83 -14.04
N VAL A 67 -1.00 -8.80 -14.15
CA VAL A 67 -0.05 -8.65 -15.26
C VAL A 67 1.15 -9.58 -15.09
N GLY A 68 1.43 -10.03 -13.86
CA GLY A 68 2.35 -11.15 -13.62
C GLY A 68 1.85 -12.50 -14.19
N ASP A 69 0.56 -12.64 -14.47
CA ASP A 69 -0.03 -13.85 -15.08
C ASP A 69 0.02 -13.81 -16.62
N ASN A 70 0.31 -12.64 -17.22
CA ASN A 70 0.25 -12.42 -18.66
C ASN A 70 1.62 -12.13 -19.31
N ALA A 71 2.72 -12.52 -18.65
CA ALA A 71 4.10 -12.37 -19.14
C ALA A 71 4.81 -13.73 -19.29
#